data_AF-A0A5J9VWK0-F1
#
_entry.id   AF-A0A5J9VWK0-F1
#
_cell.length_a   1.000
_cell.length_b   1.000
_cell.length_c   1.000
_cell.angle_alpha   90.00
_cell.angle_beta   90.00
_cell.angle_gamma   90.00
#
_symmetry.space_group_name_H-M   'P 1'
#
loop_
_entity.id
_entity.type
_entity.pdbx_description
1 polymer ?
#
loop_
_entity_poly.entity_id
_entity_poly.type
_entity_poly.pdbx_seq_one_letter_code
_entity_poly.pdbx_strand_id
1 'polypeptide(L)'
;MASSPWLPVLMDELIEEVLLCFPPHDPGALVYAALVCKAWCRLISVPVFRRRFCEFHSTAPMLGVICNLRDEDEGKTFIARFLPTSSSCPPCADRRSFALDARHGHVFLYNT
;
A
#
# COMPACT_ATOMS: atom_id res chain seq x y z
N MET A 1 15.17 41.34 6.68
CA MET A 1 13.73 41.09 6.89
C MET A 1 13.61 39.71 7.49
N ALA A 2 13.18 39.60 8.76
CA ALA A 2 12.96 38.31 9.40
C ALA A 2 11.62 37.73 8.93
N SER A 3 11.66 36.58 8.28
CA SER A 3 10.46 35.83 7.88
C SER A 3 9.67 35.45 9.14
N SER A 4 8.36 35.67 9.15
CA SER A 4 7.49 35.28 10.28
C SER A 4 7.57 33.75 10.47
N PRO A 5 7.85 33.26 11.69
CA PRO A 5 8.01 31.83 11.96
C PRO A 5 6.72 31.01 11.78
N TRP A 6 5.58 31.69 11.61
CA TRP A 6 4.26 31.06 11.42
C TRP A 6 3.96 30.70 9.96
N LEU A 7 4.59 31.38 9.00
CA LEU A 7 4.36 31.11 7.58
C LEU A 7 4.82 29.69 7.17
N PRO A 8 5.99 29.19 7.60
CA PRO A 8 6.40 27.82 7.29
C PRO A 8 5.43 26.76 7.84
N VAL A 9 4.93 26.96 9.06
CA VAL A 9 4.02 26.02 9.74
C VAL A 9 2.69 25.92 9.00
N LEU A 10 2.10 27.07 8.63
CA LEU A 10 0.85 27.11 7.87
C LEU A 10 1.00 26.46 6.48
N MET A 11 2.17 26.64 5.84
CA MET A 11 2.44 26.03 4.54
C MET A 11 2.60 24.51 4.64
N ASP A 12 3.24 24.00 5.70
CA ASP A 12 3.40 22.57 5.95
C ASP A 12 2.05 21.88 6.18
N GLU A 13 1.13 22.51 6.93
CA GLU A 13 -0.25 22.02 7.11
C GLU A 13 -1.00 21.93 5.78
N LEU A 14 -0.91 22.97 4.95
CA LEU A 14 -1.59 22.99 3.64
C LEU A 14 -1.03 21.93 2.68
N ILE A 15 0.30 21.74 2.70
CA ILE A 15 0.96 20.68 1.92
C ILE A 15 0.51 19.31 2.43
N GLU A 16 0.41 19.12 3.75
CA GLU A 16 -0.08 17.87 4.35
C GLU A 16 -1.48 17.53 3.85
N GLU A 17 -2.41 18.49 3.84
CA GLU A 17 -3.77 18.29 3.32
C GLU A 17 -3.79 17.89 1.84
N VAL A 18 -2.96 18.53 1.00
CA VAL A 18 -2.80 18.13 -0.41
C VAL A 18 -2.25 16.70 -0.52
N LEU A 19 -1.28 16.35 0.33
CA LEU A 19 -0.69 15.02 0.36
C LEU A 19 -1.68 13.94 0.81
N LEU A 20 -2.62 14.27 1.71
CA LEU A 20 -3.67 13.36 2.17
C LEU A 20 -4.65 13.00 1.04
N CYS A 21 -4.84 13.87 0.06
CA CYS A 21 -5.70 13.61 -1.09
C CYS A 21 -5.15 12.57 -2.08
N PHE A 22 -3.88 12.17 -2.00
CA PHE A 22 -3.35 11.14 -2.90
C PHE A 22 -4.00 9.77 -2.64
N PRO A 23 -4.31 9.00 -3.71
CA PRO A 23 -4.96 7.70 -3.56
C PRO A 23 -4.07 6.65 -2.89
N PRO A 24 -4.61 5.82 -1.97
CA PRO A 24 -3.83 4.81 -1.23
C PRO A 24 -3.44 3.59 -2.08
N HIS A 25 -4.10 3.38 -3.22
CA HIS A 25 -3.86 2.26 -4.13
C HIS A 25 -2.77 2.54 -5.18
N ASP A 26 -2.34 3.80 -5.30
CA ASP A 26 -1.20 4.21 -6.13
C ASP A 26 -0.12 4.86 -5.25
N PRO A 27 0.74 4.05 -4.60
CA PRO A 27 1.83 4.58 -3.79
C PRO A 27 2.86 5.35 -4.63
N GLY A 28 2.86 5.21 -5.97
CA GLY A 28 3.76 5.94 -6.85
C GLY A 28 3.59 7.44 -6.73
N ALA A 29 2.35 7.92 -6.61
CA ALA A 29 2.06 9.35 -6.47
C ALA A 29 2.71 9.98 -5.22
N LEU A 30 2.63 9.29 -4.06
CA LEU A 30 3.30 9.72 -2.83
C LEU A 30 4.83 9.67 -2.95
N VAL A 31 5.37 8.68 -3.67
CA VAL A 31 6.82 8.61 -3.93
C VAL A 31 7.26 9.80 -4.77
N TYR A 32 6.55 10.14 -5.86
CA TYR A 32 6.86 11.31 -6.67
C TYR A 32 6.75 12.61 -5.85
N ALA A 33 5.75 12.74 -5.00
CA ALA A 33 5.59 13.87 -4.09
C ALA A 33 6.78 14.00 -3.13
N ALA A 34 7.30 12.90 -2.58
CA ALA A 34 8.48 12.89 -1.72
C ALA A 34 9.76 13.33 -2.46
N LEU A 35 9.82 13.15 -3.79
CA LEU A 35 10.96 13.53 -4.61
C LEU A 35 10.97 15.02 -5.00
N VAL A 36 9.86 15.75 -4.83
CA VAL A 36 9.75 17.18 -5.18
C VAL A 36 10.76 18.01 -4.38
N CYS A 37 10.79 17.86 -3.06
CA CYS A 37 11.76 18.54 -2.20
C CYS A 37 11.90 17.88 -0.82
N LYS A 38 12.93 18.30 -0.07
CA LYS A 38 13.20 17.79 1.28
C LYS A 38 12.06 18.03 2.28
N ALA A 39 11.30 19.12 2.13
CA ALA A 39 10.18 19.43 3.02
C ALA A 39 9.04 18.42 2.83
N TRP A 40 8.66 18.14 1.59
CA TRP A 40 7.63 17.15 1.25
C TRP A 40 8.03 15.74 1.68
N CYS A 41 9.29 15.35 1.43
CA CYS A 41 9.84 14.09 1.92
C CYS A 41 9.72 13.95 3.45
N ARG A 42 10.01 15.02 4.21
CA ARG A 42 9.88 15.03 5.68
C ARG A 42 8.43 14.86 6.12
N LEU A 43 7.49 15.58 5.49
CA LEU A 43 6.06 15.48 5.81
C LEU A 43 5.51 14.07 5.54
N ILE A 44 5.86 13.45 4.42
CA ILE A 44 5.40 12.10 4.09
C ILE A 44 6.01 11.04 5.03
N SER A 45 7.24 11.27 5.50
CA SER A 45 7.97 10.31 6.32
C SER A 45 7.55 10.29 7.80
N VAL A 46 6.85 11.32 8.30
CA VAL A 46 6.49 11.39 9.72
C VAL A 46 5.36 10.41 10.07
N PRO A 47 5.40 9.77 11.27
CA PRO A 47 4.36 8.84 11.69
C PRO A 47 2.95 9.45 11.75
N VAL A 48 2.86 10.75 12.06
CA VAL A 48 1.57 11.46 12.18
C VAL A 48 0.85 11.55 10.82
N PHE A 49 1.59 11.84 9.75
CA PHE A 49 1.05 11.86 8.38
C PHE A 49 0.51 10.49 8.00
N ARG A 50 1.29 9.42 8.24
CA ARG A 50 0.86 8.04 7.94
C ARG A 50 -0.43 7.66 8.67
N ARG A 51 -0.58 8.06 9.93
CA ARG A 51 -1.81 7.83 10.69
C ARG A 51 -2.98 8.58 10.08
N ARG A 52 -2.83 9.88 9.82
CA ARG A 52 -3.87 10.71 9.18
C ARG A 52 -4.25 10.22 7.79
N PHE A 53 -3.27 9.79 7.00
CA PHE A 53 -3.47 9.19 5.69
C PHE A 53 -4.32 7.91 5.78
N CYS A 54 -4.00 7.01 6.73
CA CYS A 54 -4.81 5.83 6.98
C CYS A 54 -6.22 6.16 7.49
N GLU A 55 -6.37 7.15 8.38
CA GLU A 55 -7.67 7.60 8.90
C GLU A 55 -8.54 8.21 7.80
N PHE A 56 -7.95 9.06 6.94
CA PHE A 56 -8.62 9.70 5.82
C PHE A 56 -9.10 8.67 4.79
N HIS A 57 -8.29 7.64 4.52
CA HIS A 57 -8.61 6.63 3.51
C HIS A 57 -9.38 5.42 4.04
N SER A 58 -9.34 5.15 5.37
CA SER A 58 -10.07 4.19 6.23
C SER A 58 -10.25 2.72 5.74
N THR A 59 -10.13 2.44 4.46
CA THR A 59 -10.17 1.13 3.85
C THR A 59 -8.73 0.77 3.51
N ALA A 60 -8.19 -0.22 4.21
CA ALA A 60 -6.89 -0.77 3.84
C ALA A 60 -6.94 -1.19 2.36
N PRO A 61 -5.97 -0.76 1.53
CA PRO A 61 -6.00 -1.08 0.12
C PRO A 61 -5.99 -2.60 -0.06
N MET A 62 -6.94 -3.12 -0.84
CA MET A 62 -6.91 -4.52 -1.26
C MET A 62 -5.65 -4.71 -2.10
N LEU A 63 -4.73 -5.57 -1.63
CA LEU A 63 -3.47 -5.85 -2.32
C LEU A 63 -3.65 -6.86 -3.46
N GLY A 64 -4.63 -7.75 -3.32
CA GLY A 64 -4.95 -8.74 -4.33
C GLY A 64 -5.92 -9.78 -3.85
N VAL A 65 -6.17 -10.76 -4.70
CA VAL A 65 -7.04 -11.92 -4.44
C VAL A 65 -6.21 -13.18 -4.55
N ILE A 66 -6.53 -14.21 -3.76
CA ILE A 66 -5.88 -15.51 -3.85
C ILE A 66 -6.87 -16.54 -4.34
N CYS A 67 -6.50 -17.25 -5.41
CA CYS A 67 -7.33 -18.28 -6.03
C CYS A 67 -6.63 -19.63 -5.90
N ASN A 68 -7.38 -20.65 -5.47
CA ASN A 68 -6.93 -22.04 -5.52
C ASN A 68 -7.29 -22.63 -6.88
N LEU A 69 -6.29 -22.80 -7.73
CA LEU A 69 -6.40 -23.40 -9.06
C LEU A 69 -5.99 -24.87 -8.99
N ARG A 70 -6.60 -25.71 -9.83
CA ARG A 70 -6.19 -27.12 -9.96
C ARG A 70 -4.94 -27.18 -10.86
N ASP A 71 -3.93 -27.92 -10.43
CA ASP A 71 -2.75 -28.19 -11.26
C ASP A 71 -3.11 -29.20 -12.36
N GLU A 72 -2.91 -28.84 -13.62
CA GLU A 72 -3.26 -29.69 -14.77
C GLU A 72 -2.27 -30.86 -14.94
N ASP A 73 -1.06 -30.75 -14.39
CA ASP A 73 0.02 -31.73 -14.59
C ASP A 73 -0.03 -32.94 -13.63
N GLU A 74 -0.65 -32.81 -12.45
CA GLU A 74 -0.62 -33.84 -11.39
C GLU A 74 -2.00 -34.21 -10.81
N GLY A 75 -3.08 -33.51 -11.17
CA GLY A 75 -4.49 -33.85 -10.86
C GLY A 75 -4.90 -33.85 -9.38
N LYS A 76 -3.95 -33.89 -8.44
CA LYS A 76 -4.15 -33.96 -6.99
C LYS A 76 -3.64 -32.72 -6.24
N THR A 77 -2.81 -31.91 -6.88
CA THR A 77 -2.18 -30.72 -6.29
C THR A 77 -2.95 -29.45 -6.66
N PHE A 78 -3.03 -28.53 -5.70
CA PHE A 78 -3.61 -27.20 -5.90
C PHE A 78 -2.49 -26.15 -5.97
N ILE A 79 -2.73 -25.11 -6.75
CA ILE A 79 -1.88 -23.92 -6.83
C ILE A 79 -2.65 -22.76 -6.22
N ALA A 80 -2.13 -22.23 -5.11
CA ALA A 80 -2.55 -20.94 -4.59
C ALA A 80 -1.85 -19.86 -5.42
N ARG A 81 -2.65 -19.11 -6.20
CA ARG A 81 -2.19 -18.01 -7.06
C ARG A 81 -2.60 -16.68 -6.47
N PHE A 82 -1.63 -15.79 -6.26
CA PHE A 82 -1.91 -14.40 -5.91
C PHE A 82 -2.12 -13.52 -7.16
N LEU A 83 -3.29 -12.90 -7.25
CA LEU A 83 -3.67 -11.96 -8.29
C LEU A 83 -3.58 -10.53 -7.73
N PRO A 84 -2.55 -9.75 -8.08
CA PRO A 84 -2.39 -8.38 -7.57
C PRO A 84 -3.50 -7.47 -8.11
N THR A 85 -4.00 -6.56 -7.27
CA THR A 85 -4.99 -5.53 -7.64
C THR A 85 -4.37 -4.14 -7.84
N SER A 86 -3.07 -4.01 -7.59
CA SER A 86 -2.28 -2.81 -7.87
C SER A 86 -0.91 -3.20 -8.44
N SER A 87 -0.35 -2.34 -9.28
CA SER A 87 1.01 -2.50 -9.82
C SER A 87 2.11 -2.40 -8.77
N SER A 88 1.79 -1.91 -7.57
CA SER A 88 2.72 -1.89 -6.43
C SER A 88 2.83 -3.22 -5.70
N CYS A 89 1.96 -4.18 -6.00
CA CYS A 89 1.99 -5.50 -5.38
C CYS A 89 3.01 -6.39 -6.09
N PRO A 90 3.65 -7.33 -5.37
CA PRO A 90 4.60 -8.24 -5.99
C PRO A 90 3.94 -9.02 -7.14
N PRO A 91 4.70 -9.33 -8.20
CA PRO A 91 4.20 -10.08 -9.35
C PRO A 91 3.60 -11.42 -8.91
N CYS A 92 2.63 -11.91 -9.68
CA CYS A 92 1.88 -13.15 -9.46
C CYS A 92 2.78 -14.24 -8.87
N ALA A 93 2.54 -14.60 -7.61
CA ALA A 93 3.28 -15.63 -6.91
C ALA A 93 2.41 -16.90 -6.86
N ASP A 94 2.83 -17.92 -7.60
CA ASP A 94 2.21 -19.24 -7.58
C ASP A 94 2.90 -20.10 -6.52
N ARG A 95 2.10 -20.79 -5.69
CA ARG A 95 2.59 -21.72 -4.69
C ARG A 95 1.79 -23.02 -4.74
N ARG A 96 2.46 -24.16 -4.94
CA ARG A 96 1.86 -25.50 -4.80
C ARG A 96 1.39 -25.71 -3.35
N SER A 97 0.14 -25.36 -3.09
CA SER A 97 -0.50 -25.29 -1.77
C SER A 97 -1.97 -24.90 -1.94
N PHE A 98 -2.73 -24.99 -0.86
CA PHE A 98 -4.12 -24.56 -0.80
C PHE A 98 -4.28 -23.40 0.18
N ALA A 99 -4.79 -22.26 -0.29
CA ALA A 99 -5.12 -21.11 0.56
C ALA A 99 -6.45 -21.34 1.28
N LEU A 100 -6.40 -21.34 2.61
CA LEU A 100 -7.56 -21.58 3.48
C LEU A 100 -8.20 -20.27 3.98
N ASP A 101 -7.38 -19.27 4.30
CA ASP A 101 -7.84 -17.98 4.82
C ASP A 101 -6.83 -16.86 4.50
N ALA A 102 -7.31 -15.62 4.48
CA ALA A 102 -6.48 -14.42 4.30
C ALA A 102 -6.96 -13.30 5.22
N ARG A 103 -6.12 -12.89 6.18
CA ARG A 103 -6.42 -11.81 7.14
C ARG A 103 -5.19 -10.97 7.43
N HIS A 104 -5.40 -9.67 7.63
CA HIS A 104 -4.36 -8.73 8.07
C HIS A 104 -3.08 -8.74 7.19
N GLY A 105 -3.20 -8.98 5.89
CA GLY A 105 -2.05 -9.08 4.99
C GLY A 105 -1.29 -10.40 5.05
N HIS A 106 -1.82 -11.40 5.76
CA HIS A 106 -1.28 -12.75 5.83
C HIS A 106 -2.24 -13.77 5.21
N VAL A 107 -1.68 -14.87 4.72
CA VAL A 107 -2.40 -15.94 4.03
C VAL A 107 -2.04 -17.27 4.71
N PHE A 108 -3.07 -18.03 5.09
CA PHE A 108 -2.88 -19.36 5.64
C PHE A 108 -2.89 -20.40 4.51
N LEU A 109 -1.76 -21.07 4.32
CA LEU A 109 -1.55 -22.06 3.27
C LEU A 109 -1.44 -23.46 3.88
N TYR A 110 -2.18 -24.41 3.31
CA TYR A 110 -2.08 -25.84 3.61
C TYR A 110 -1.31 -26.54 2.49
N ASN A 111 -0.32 -27.36 2.86
CA ASN A 111 0.42 -28.16 1.90
C ASN A 111 -0.33 -29.47 1.66
N THR A 112 -0.73 -29.71 0.42
CA THR A 112 -1.44 -30.92 -0.03
C THR A 112 -0.48 -32.00 -0.49
#